data_AF-K1YKJ5-F1
#
_entry.id   AF-K1YKJ5-F1
#
_cell.length_a   1.000
_cell.length_b   1.000
_cell.length_c   1.000
_cell.angle_alpha   90.00
_cell.angle_beta   90.00
_cell.angle_gamma   90.00
#
_symmetry.space_group_name_H-M   'P 1'
#
loop_
_entity.id
_entity.type
_entity.pdbx_description
1 polymer ?
#
loop_
_entity_poly.entity_id
_entity_poly.type
_entity_poly.pdbx_seq_one_letter_code
_entity_poly.pdbx_strand_id
1 'polypeptide(L)'
;MNMKQMVKTVLILCISLFLSGLVQSQNKDMVDVSGKITFVAKDGTSLKVDSQTIVTTPDLVEDAMFEIDDTVIITAEKTSDGLKAVAYRYVYEEAQVDVGEESPADNVIAEDQN
;
A
#
# COMPACT_ATOMS: atom_id res chain seq x y z
N MET A 1 -46.68 -39.04 -17.14
CA MET A 1 -45.62 -38.05 -16.84
C MET A 1 -46.25 -36.96 -15.98
N ASN A 2 -45.86 -36.84 -14.71
CA ASN A 2 -46.55 -36.00 -13.72
C ASN A 2 -46.09 -34.55 -13.77
N MET A 3 -47.04 -33.61 -13.92
CA MET A 3 -46.85 -32.16 -14.04
C MET A 3 -46.03 -31.53 -12.90
N LYS A 4 -45.91 -32.20 -11.75
CA LYS A 4 -45.12 -31.76 -10.58
C LYS A 4 -43.60 -31.83 -10.76
N GLN A 5 -43.07 -32.62 -11.70
CA GLN A 5 -41.62 -32.65 -11.95
C GLN A 5 -41.15 -31.52 -12.88
N MET A 6 -42.04 -31.00 -13.72
CA MET A 6 -41.65 -30.00 -14.75
C MET A 6 -41.36 -28.62 -14.16
N VAL A 7 -41.92 -28.29 -12.99
CA VAL A 7 -41.72 -26.97 -12.34
C VAL A 7 -40.41 -26.93 -11.54
N LYS A 8 -39.98 -28.05 -10.95
CA LYS A 8 -38.72 -28.13 -10.19
C LYS A 8 -37.49 -27.98 -11.08
N THR A 9 -37.54 -28.50 -12.30
CA THR A 9 -36.43 -28.41 -13.25
C THR A 9 -36.27 -27.00 -13.84
N VAL A 10 -37.35 -26.22 -13.93
CA VAL A 10 -37.29 -24.86 -14.49
C VAL A 10 -36.87 -23.82 -13.44
N LEU A 11 -37.22 -24.00 -12.16
CA LEU A 11 -36.87 -23.03 -11.12
C LEU A 11 -35.38 -23.06 -10.70
N ILE A 12 -34.70 -24.20 -10.88
CA ILE A 12 -33.26 -24.35 -10.58
C ILE A 12 -32.37 -23.73 -11.67
N LEU A 13 -32.93 -23.48 -12.87
CA LEU A 13 -32.16 -22.91 -13.97
C LEU A 13 -31.97 -21.38 -13.88
N CYS A 14 -32.78 -20.66 -13.09
CA CYS A 14 -32.66 -19.20 -12.97
C CYS A 14 -31.73 -18.72 -11.84
N ILE A 15 -31.48 -19.55 -10.81
CA ILE A 15 -30.63 -19.15 -9.67
C ILE A 15 -29.15 -19.42 -9.95
N SER A 16 -28.86 -20.22 -10.97
CA SER A 16 -27.50 -20.65 -11.33
C SER A 16 -26.81 -19.73 -12.34
N LEU A 17 -27.44 -18.63 -12.77
CA LEU A 17 -26.92 -17.68 -13.76
C LEU A 17 -26.34 -16.39 -13.17
N PHE A 18 -26.25 -16.28 -11.83
CA PHE A 18 -25.57 -15.17 -11.16
C PHE A 18 -24.19 -15.54 -10.59
N LEU A 19 -23.58 -16.63 -11.06
CA LEU A 19 -22.25 -17.04 -10.60
C LEU A 19 -21.23 -17.20 -11.73
N SER A 20 -21.42 -16.48 -12.83
CA SER A 20 -20.52 -16.47 -13.99
C SER A 20 -20.29 -15.04 -14.45
N GLY A 21 -19.67 -14.20 -13.61
CA GLY A 21 -19.50 -12.80 -13.99
C GLY A 21 -18.45 -11.98 -13.25
N LEU A 22 -17.68 -12.54 -12.31
CA LEU A 22 -16.62 -11.76 -11.66
C LEU A 22 -15.40 -12.62 -11.32
N VAL A 23 -14.94 -13.39 -12.30
CA VAL A 23 -13.49 -13.56 -12.47
C VAL A 23 -13.09 -12.57 -13.55
N GLN A 24 -13.26 -11.27 -13.25
CA GLN A 24 -12.42 -10.30 -13.93
C GLN A 24 -11.01 -10.63 -13.45
N SER A 25 -10.23 -11.23 -14.35
CA SER A 25 -8.78 -11.08 -14.36
C SER A 25 -8.54 -9.58 -14.42
N GLN A 26 -8.62 -8.91 -13.26
CA GLN A 26 -8.23 -7.54 -13.14
C GLN A 26 -6.72 -7.61 -13.15
N ASN A 27 -6.13 -7.33 -14.31
CA ASN A 27 -4.88 -6.63 -14.33
C ASN A 27 -5.17 -5.31 -13.61
N LYS A 28 -5.14 -5.34 -12.28
CA LYS A 28 -5.43 -4.19 -11.45
C LYS A 28 -4.33 -3.21 -11.78
N ASP A 29 -4.69 -2.07 -12.33
CA ASP A 29 -3.76 -0.96 -12.53
C ASP A 29 -3.30 -0.53 -11.13
N MET A 30 -2.24 -1.16 -10.65
CA MET A 30 -1.62 -0.85 -9.38
C MET A 30 -0.70 0.34 -9.60
N VAL A 31 -0.82 1.30 -8.71
CA VAL A 31 -0.01 2.51 -8.70
C VAL A 31 0.58 2.70 -7.32
N ASP A 32 1.85 3.05 -7.27
CA ASP A 32 2.51 3.43 -6.03
C ASP A 32 2.41 4.94 -5.85
N VAL A 33 1.87 5.34 -4.70
CA VAL A 33 1.79 6.73 -4.26
C VAL A 33 2.81 6.93 -3.15
N SER A 34 3.86 7.70 -3.44
CA SER A 34 4.86 8.07 -2.46
C SER A 34 4.69 9.52 -2.04
N GLY A 35 4.83 9.79 -0.74
CA GLY A 35 4.78 11.15 -0.21
C GLY A 35 4.60 11.17 1.30
N LYS A 36 4.25 12.34 1.84
CA LYS A 36 3.99 12.53 3.27
C LYS A 36 2.52 12.38 3.60
N ILE A 37 2.21 11.78 4.74
CA ILE A 37 0.83 11.71 5.22
C ILE A 37 0.41 13.09 5.72
N THR A 38 -0.57 13.71 5.05
CA THR A 38 -1.10 15.03 5.43
C THR A 38 -2.41 14.94 6.20
N PHE A 39 -3.09 13.79 6.13
CA PHE A 39 -4.36 13.56 6.78
C PHE A 39 -4.65 12.06 6.91
N VAL A 40 -5.22 11.67 8.04
CA VAL A 40 -5.80 10.35 8.27
C VAL A 40 -7.22 10.55 8.79
N ALA A 41 -8.19 9.90 8.15
CA ALA A 41 -9.58 9.97 8.60
C ALA A 41 -9.74 9.23 9.92
N LYS A 42 -10.56 9.78 10.83
CA LYS A 42 -10.79 9.19 12.16
C LYS A 42 -11.40 7.79 12.12
N ASP A 43 -12.11 7.47 11.05
CA ASP A 43 -12.71 6.16 10.81
C ASP A 43 -11.75 5.20 10.07
N GLY A 44 -10.55 5.65 9.70
CA GLY A 44 -9.55 4.85 8.98
C GLY A 44 -9.96 4.47 7.55
N THR A 45 -11.00 5.07 6.98
CA THR A 45 -11.50 4.73 5.63
C THR A 45 -10.81 5.53 4.52
N SER A 46 -10.07 6.57 4.88
CA SER A 46 -9.28 7.35 3.94
C SER A 46 -8.05 7.98 4.58
N LEU A 47 -7.02 8.17 3.78
CA LEU A 47 -5.84 8.95 4.12
C LEU A 47 -5.45 9.84 2.93
N LYS A 48 -4.63 10.86 3.20
CA LYS A 48 -4.00 11.67 2.15
C LYS A 48 -2.49 11.52 2.21
N VAL A 49 -1.92 11.17 1.07
CA VAL A 49 -0.47 11.22 0.82
C VAL A 49 -0.23 12.42 -0.08
N ASP A 50 0.49 13.42 0.43
CA ASP A 50 0.61 14.76 -0.12
C ASP A 50 -0.76 15.36 -0.46
N SER A 51 -1.10 15.44 -1.75
CA SER A 51 -2.38 15.96 -2.26
C SER A 51 -3.31 14.86 -2.79
N GLN A 52 -2.94 13.59 -2.67
CA GLN A 52 -3.72 12.47 -3.18
C GLN A 52 -4.52 11.80 -2.07
N THR A 53 -5.85 11.72 -2.25
CA THR A 53 -6.72 10.96 -1.37
C THR A 53 -6.71 9.49 -1.77
N ILE A 54 -6.46 8.62 -0.81
CA ILE A 54 -6.47 7.17 -0.97
C ILE A 54 -7.54 6.60 -0.05
N VAL A 55 -8.41 5.77 -0.61
CA VAL A 55 -9.41 5.00 0.13
C VAL A 55 -8.69 3.83 0.81
N THR A 56 -8.89 3.68 2.11
CA THR A 56 -8.25 2.67 2.94
C THR A 56 -9.28 1.83 3.66
N THR A 57 -8.82 0.84 4.42
CA THR A 57 -9.64 0.13 5.41
C THR A 57 -9.14 0.49 6.81
N PRO A 58 -10.03 0.53 7.82
CA PRO A 58 -9.64 0.81 9.20
C PRO A 58 -8.52 -0.12 9.67
N ASP A 59 -8.65 -1.42 9.38
CA ASP A 59 -7.65 -2.43 9.69
C ASP A 59 -6.25 -2.09 9.16
N LEU A 60 -6.15 -1.57 7.93
CA LEU A 60 -4.85 -1.22 7.32
C LEU A 60 -4.23 -0.02 8.03
N VAL A 61 -5.04 0.97 8.40
CA VAL A 61 -4.58 2.18 9.09
C VAL A 61 -4.17 1.86 10.53
N GLU A 62 -4.92 1.02 11.22
CA GLU A 62 -4.61 0.55 12.58
C GLU A 62 -3.34 -0.30 12.60
N ASP A 63 -3.19 -1.24 11.66
CA ASP A 63 -1.99 -2.07 11.53
C ASP A 63 -0.75 -1.25 11.17
N ALA A 64 -0.90 -0.26 10.30
CA ALA A 64 0.20 0.61 9.89
C ALA A 64 0.61 1.59 10.99
N MET A 65 -0.32 1.98 11.86
CA MET A 65 -0.12 3.07 12.83
C MET A 65 0.35 4.36 12.16
N PHE A 66 -0.29 4.74 11.04
CA PHE A 66 0.09 5.95 10.30
C PHE A 66 -0.03 7.22 11.14
N GLU A 67 1.05 8.00 11.16
CA GLU A 67 1.08 9.33 11.75
C GLU A 67 1.16 10.41 10.67
N ILE A 68 0.71 11.62 11.00
CA ILE A 68 0.88 12.78 10.13
C ILE A 68 2.38 13.08 10.01
N ASP A 69 2.82 13.49 8.83
CA ASP A 69 4.21 13.75 8.42
C ASP A 69 5.08 12.51 8.15
N ASP A 70 4.56 11.31 8.40
CA ASP A 70 5.20 10.05 7.99
C ASP A 70 5.40 10.01 6.48
N THR A 71 6.58 9.54 6.07
CA THR A 71 6.90 9.35 4.65
C THR A 71 6.64 7.90 4.30
N VAL A 72 5.69 7.67 3.39
CA VAL A 72 5.20 6.33 3.06
C VAL A 72 5.09 6.15 1.56
N ILE A 73 5.04 4.89 1.16
CA ILE A 73 4.63 4.45 -0.17
C ILE A 73 3.38 3.60 0.01
N ILE A 74 2.27 4.03 -0.60
CA ILE A 74 1.01 3.30 -0.61
C ILE A 74 0.83 2.71 -1.99
N THR A 75 0.83 1.38 -2.08
CA THR A 75 0.43 0.68 -3.28
C THR A 75 -1.09 0.65 -3.33
N ALA A 76 -1.68 1.32 -4.31
CA ALA A 76 -3.10 1.45 -4.49
C ALA A 76 -3.57 0.82 -5.80
N GLU A 77 -4.76 0.23 -5.77
CA GLU A 77 -5.51 -0.19 -6.94
C GLU A 77 -6.32 0.99 -7.46
N LYS A 78 -6.21 1.27 -8.77
CA LYS A 78 -7.06 2.24 -9.43
C LYS A 78 -8.44 1.64 -9.69
N THR A 79 -9.47 2.24 -9.11
CA THR A 79 -10.88 1.86 -9.30
C THR A 79 -11.64 2.96 -10.03
N SER A 80 -12.91 2.72 -10.37
CA SER A 80 -13.80 3.76 -10.89
C SER A 80 -14.01 4.92 -9.92
N ASP A 81 -13.82 4.66 -8.62
CA ASP A 81 -14.09 5.60 -7.54
C ASP A 81 -12.83 6.31 -7.02
N GLY A 82 -11.63 5.94 -7.53
CA GLY A 82 -10.37 6.58 -7.16
C GLY A 82 -9.24 5.59 -6.92
N LEU A 83 -8.43 5.84 -5.89
CA LEU A 83 -7.31 5.01 -5.47
C LEU A 83 -7.69 4.26 -4.20
N LYS A 84 -7.53 2.93 -4.21
CA LYS A 84 -7.79 2.08 -3.04
C LYS A 84 -6.50 1.42 -2.56
N ALA A 85 -6.08 1.70 -1.34
CA ALA A 85 -4.89 1.11 -0.74
C ALA A 85 -5.02 -0.42 -0.67
N VAL A 86 -3.93 -1.09 -1.02
CA VAL A 86 -3.79 -2.56 -0.96
C VAL A 86 -2.60 -2.94 -0.09
N ALA A 87 -1.52 -2.16 -0.14
CA ALA A 87 -0.34 -2.35 0.69
C ALA A 87 0.32 -1.00 1.01
N TYR A 88 1.20 -1.00 2.00
CA TYR A 88 1.98 0.16 2.39
C TYR A 88 3.42 -0.22 2.74
N ARG A 89 4.32 0.77 2.68
CA ARG A 89 5.70 0.67 3.16
C ARG A 89 6.16 2.01 3.73
N TYR A 90 6.77 1.98 4.90
CA TYR A 90 7.47 3.13 5.47
C TYR A 90 8.77 3.43 4.73
N VAL A 91 9.02 4.72 4.51
CA VAL A 91 10.30 5.21 3.97
C VAL A 91 11.07 5.84 5.12
N TYR A 92 12.04 5.12 5.64
CA TYR A 92 13.02 5.66 6.58
C TYR A 92 14.16 6.28 5.80
N GLU A 93 14.30 7.60 5.88
CA GLU A 93 15.55 8.25 5.48
C GLU A 93 16.56 8.04 6.61
N GLU A 94 17.53 7.16 6.40
CA GLU A 94 18.70 7.11 7.27
C GLU A 94 19.39 8.47 7.15
N ALA A 95 19.41 9.24 8.25
CA ALA A 95 20.23 10.43 8.32
C ALA A 95 21.66 10.00 8.01
N GLN A 96 22.20 10.45 6.88
CA GLN A 96 23.61 10.24 6.58
C GLN A 96 24.40 10.91 7.69
N VAL A 97 24.88 10.10 8.64
CA VAL A 97 25.84 10.54 9.62
C VAL A 97 27.12 10.71 8.80
N ASP A 98 27.42 11.95 8.44
CA ASP A 98 28.70 12.33 7.85
C ASP A 98 29.75 12.07 8.93
N VAL A 99 30.23 10.82 8.98
CA VAL A 99 31.38 10.43 9.79
C VAL A 99 32.56 11.04 9.05
N GLY A 100 32.82 12.32 9.37
CA GLY A 100 33.96 13.05 8.83
C GLY A 100 35.20 12.17 8.91
N GLU A 101 35.82 11.92 7.75
CA GLU A 101 37.13 11.30 7.65
C GLU A 101 38.10 12.06 8.55
N GLU A 102 38.36 11.54 9.76
CA GLU A 102 39.57 11.90 10.49
C GLU A 102 40.74 11.32 9.69
N SER A 103 41.34 12.19 8.88
CA SER A 103 42.62 11.97 8.22
C SER A 103 43.60 11.37 9.24
N PRO A 104 44.17 10.17 9.01
CA PRO A 104 45.21 9.67 9.89
C PRO A 104 46.42 10.58 9.72
N ALA A 105 46.70 11.38 10.74
CA ALA A 105 47.94 12.15 10.82
C ALA A 105 49.11 11.16 10.72
N ASP A 106 49.82 11.20 9.59
CA ASP A 106 51.05 10.46 9.36
C ASP A 106 52.05 10.80 10.47
N ASN A 107 52.21 9.88 11.41
CA ASN A 107 53.22 9.93 12.44
C ASN A 107 54.55 9.44 11.83
N VAL A 108 55.21 10.30 11.06
CA VAL A 108 56.58 10.04 10.58
C VAL A 108 57.55 10.40 11.70
N ILE A 109 57.93 9.37 12.47
CA ILE A 109 59.07 9.42 13.39
C ILE A 109 60.33 9.47 12.52
N ALA A 110 60.95 10.65 12.40
CA ALA A 110 62.27 10.76 11.80
C ALA A 110 63.30 10.25 12.83
N GLU A 111 63.83 9.05 12.60
CA GLU A 111 65.01 8.55 13.29
C GLU A 111 66.22 9.40 12.89
N ASP A 112 66.67 10.26 13.80
CA ASP A 112 67.94 10.98 13.70
C ASP A 112 69.09 9.99 13.97
N GLN A 113 69.84 9.65 12.93
CA GLN A 113 71.12 8.95 13.06
C GLN A 113 72.25 9.98 13.08
N ASN A 114 72.88 10.16 14.23
CA ASN A 114 74.23 10.69 14.34
C ASN A 114 75.02 10.01 15.45
#